data_AF-A0A2E6Z4K4-F1
#
_entry.id   AF-A0A2E6Z4K4-F1
#
_cell.length_a   1.000
_cell.length_b   1.000
_cell.length_c   1.000
_cell.angle_alpha   90.00
_cell.angle_beta   90.00
_cell.angle_gamma   90.00
#
_symmetry.space_group_name_H-M   'P 1'
#
loop_
_entity.id
_entity.type
_entity.pdbx_description
1 polymer ?
#
loop_
_entity_poly.entity_id
_entity_poly.type
_entity_poly.pdbx_seq_one_letter_code
_entity_poly.pdbx_strand_id
1 'polypeptide(L)'
;MQKTKLAINWIEDKQPAQQGMYFTAQRYPTGFGVYDVIAWDGEQWQVDNSIQVVGWIAFDDFLKTIDINWPASDQKADTAFKAQHESSKDNFKPDEFVEIE
;
A
#
# COMPACT_ATOMS: atom_id res chain seq x y z
N MET A 1 -13.37 -17.12 8.04
CA MET A 1 -12.13 -16.50 7.55
C MET A 1 -10.96 -17.06 8.34
N GLN A 2 -10.00 -17.69 7.67
CA GLN A 2 -8.78 -18.18 8.31
C GLN A 2 -7.87 -16.97 8.57
N LYS A 3 -7.51 -16.73 9.83
CA LYS A 3 -6.61 -15.63 10.18
C LYS A 3 -5.18 -16.08 9.94
N THR A 4 -4.58 -15.62 8.86
CA THR A 4 -3.13 -15.78 8.64
C THR A 4 -2.40 -14.78 9.52
N LYS A 5 -1.44 -15.25 10.32
CA LYS A 5 -0.55 -14.35 11.05
C LYS A 5 0.53 -13.85 10.10
N LEU A 6 0.54 -12.55 9.82
CA LEU A 6 1.62 -11.88 9.13
C LEU A 6 2.72 -11.55 10.14
N ALA A 7 3.94 -12.01 9.89
CA ALA A 7 5.11 -11.65 10.69
C ALA A 7 5.66 -10.32 10.18
N ILE A 8 5.43 -9.25 10.94
CA ILE A 8 5.95 -7.92 10.64
C ILE A 8 7.10 -7.62 11.60
N ASN A 9 8.25 -7.24 11.05
CA ASN A 9 9.39 -6.77 11.82
C ASN A 9 9.21 -5.28 12.08
N TRP A 10 8.52 -4.96 13.17
CA TRP A 10 8.27 -3.58 13.57
C TRP A 10 9.58 -2.86 13.88
N ILE A 11 9.67 -1.62 13.43
CA ILE A 11 10.69 -0.68 13.88
C ILE A 11 10.07 0.12 15.03
N GLU A 12 10.65 -0.07 16.21
CA GLU A 12 10.23 0.54 17.47
C GLU A 12 11.30 1.55 17.92
N ASP A 13 10.90 2.54 18.72
CA ASP A 13 11.77 3.54 19.35
C ASP A 13 12.67 4.37 18.40
N LYS A 14 12.33 4.39 17.11
CA LYS A 14 13.05 5.16 16.08
C LYS A 14 12.06 5.94 15.23
N GLN A 15 12.50 7.06 14.68
CA GLN A 15 11.75 7.80 13.67
C GLN A 15 12.17 7.32 12.27
N PRO A 16 11.26 7.39 11.27
CA PRO A 16 11.62 7.11 9.90
C PRO A 16 12.68 8.07 9.36
N ALA A 17 13.61 7.56 8.56
CA ALA A 17 14.68 8.36 7.97
C ALA A 17 14.23 9.16 6.74
N GLN A 18 13.14 8.75 6.09
CA GLN A 18 12.66 9.33 4.84
C GLN A 18 11.20 9.73 4.95
N GLN A 19 10.83 10.84 4.30
CA GLN A 19 9.44 11.21 4.10
C GLN A 19 8.71 10.12 3.29
N GLY A 20 7.47 9.79 3.64
CA GLY A 20 6.71 8.77 2.92
C GLY A 20 5.53 8.20 3.70
N MET A 21 4.92 7.15 3.15
CA MET A 21 3.81 6.42 3.79
C MET A 21 4.33 5.20 4.55
N TYR A 22 3.78 4.98 5.73
CA TYR A 22 4.20 3.92 6.63
C TYR A 22 2.97 3.17 7.15
N PHE A 23 3.10 1.85 7.27
CA PHE A 23 2.15 1.06 8.04
C PHE A 23 2.55 1.13 9.51
N THR A 24 1.63 1.53 10.37
CA THR A 24 1.91 1.92 11.75
C THR A 24 1.05 1.12 12.73
N ALA A 25 1.62 0.84 13.89
CA ALA A 25 0.88 0.46 15.09
C ALA A 25 0.74 1.71 15.96
N GLN A 26 -0.49 2.06 16.31
CA GLN A 26 -0.82 3.26 17.08
C GLN A 26 -1.45 2.91 18.42
N ARG A 27 -1.28 3.82 19.37
CA ARG A 27 -1.87 3.76 20.70
C ARG A 27 -2.61 5.07 21.00
N TYR A 28 -3.89 4.95 21.31
CA TYR A 28 -4.70 6.06 21.80
C TYR A 28 -4.52 6.23 23.32
N PRO A 29 -4.74 7.46 23.86
CA PRO A 29 -4.67 7.72 25.30
C PRO A 29 -5.63 6.87 26.13
N THR A 30 -6.74 6.45 25.52
CA THR A 30 -7.75 5.56 26.08
C THR A 30 -7.27 4.12 26.28
N GLY A 31 -6.08 3.78 25.79
CA GLY A 31 -5.53 2.42 25.85
C GLY A 31 -6.03 1.50 24.73
N PHE A 32 -6.71 2.03 23.72
CA PHE A 32 -6.98 1.28 22.48
C PHE A 32 -5.79 1.37 21.53
N GLY A 33 -5.59 0.33 20.72
CA GLY A 33 -4.58 0.33 19.66
C GLY A 33 -5.22 0.03 18.31
N VAL A 34 -4.66 0.61 17.27
CA VAL A 34 -5.09 0.41 15.88
C VAL A 34 -3.87 0.27 14.98
N TYR A 35 -4.06 -0.36 13.83
CA TYR A 35 -3.10 -0.31 12.74
C TYR A 35 -3.63 0.60 11.64
N ASP A 36 -2.78 1.46 11.09
CA ASP A 36 -3.18 2.38 10.03
C ASP A 36 -2.00 2.73 9.11
N VAL A 37 -2.29 3.34 7.97
CA VAL A 37 -1.30 3.89 7.05
C VAL A 37 -1.21 5.40 7.23
N ILE A 38 -0.05 5.89 7.69
CA ILE A 38 0.17 7.32 7.97
C ILE A 38 1.37 7.83 7.18
N ALA A 39 1.29 9.10 6.77
CA ALA A 39 2.44 9.85 6.27
C ALA A 39 3.40 10.29 7.40
N TRP A 40 4.69 10.17 7.15
CA TRP A 40 5.76 10.89 7.85
C TRP A 40 6.21 12.03 6.94
N ASP A 41 6.24 13.27 7.44
CA ASP A 41 6.63 14.45 6.64
C ASP A 41 8.16 14.71 6.62
N GLY A 42 8.93 13.94 7.39
CA GLY A 42 10.37 14.15 7.60
C GLY A 42 10.72 14.51 9.04
N GLU A 43 9.76 15.07 9.78
CA GLU A 43 9.94 15.55 11.16
C GLU A 43 8.90 14.99 12.13
N GLN A 44 7.67 14.78 11.65
CA GLN A 44 6.54 14.33 12.47
C GLN A 44 5.54 13.44 11.71
N TRP A 45 4.85 12.60 12.47
CA TRP A 45 3.75 11.78 11.98
C TRP A 45 2.54 12.67 11.69
N GLN A 46 1.89 12.47 10.54
CA GLN A 46 0.69 13.21 10.16
C GLN A 46 -0.56 12.63 10.85
N VAL A 47 -0.59 12.74 12.18
CA VAL A 47 -1.70 12.32 13.05
C VAL A 47 -2.00 13.37 14.11
N ASP A 48 -3.13 13.20 14.80
CA ASP A 48 -3.43 13.95 16.02
C ASP A 48 -2.34 13.73 17.09
N ASN A 49 -1.94 14.81 17.75
CA ASN A 49 -0.88 14.81 18.76
C ASN A 49 -1.14 13.89 19.97
N SER A 50 -2.39 13.51 20.20
CA SER A 50 -2.76 12.57 21.26
C SER A 50 -2.48 11.10 20.90
N ILE A 51 -2.23 10.80 19.62
CA ILE A 51 -1.98 9.45 19.13
C ILE A 51 -0.48 9.18 19.13
N GLN A 52 -0.08 8.08 19.78
CA GLN A 52 1.30 7.64 19.79
C GLN A 52 1.52 6.53 18.76
N VAL A 53 2.47 6.72 17.84
CA VAL A 53 2.99 5.64 17.00
C VAL A 53 3.98 4.83 17.83
N VAL A 54 3.67 3.54 18.07
CA VAL A 54 4.49 2.64 18.89
C VAL A 54 5.37 1.71 18.05
N GLY A 55 5.08 1.58 16.76
CA GLY A 55 5.89 0.83 15.81
C GLY A 55 5.51 1.16 14.38
N TRP A 56 6.45 1.04 13.45
CA TRP A 56 6.21 1.30 12.04
C TRP A 56 7.02 0.38 11.13
N ILE A 57 6.62 0.32 9.87
CA ILE A 57 7.35 -0.26 8.75
C ILE A 57 7.04 0.57 7.50
N ALA A 58 7.99 0.73 6.58
CA ALA A 58 7.74 1.40 5.32
C ALA A 58 6.61 0.69 4.57
N PHE A 59 5.68 1.44 3.97
CA PHE A 59 4.49 0.83 3.38
C PHE A 59 4.83 -0.07 2.19
N ASP A 60 5.87 0.26 1.42
CA ASP A 60 6.37 -0.59 0.35
C ASP A 60 6.93 -1.92 0.89
N ASP A 61 7.67 -1.90 2.00
CA ASP A 61 8.16 -3.09 2.67
C ASP A 61 7.02 -3.94 3.23
N PHE A 62 5.98 -3.31 3.78
CA PHE A 62 4.77 -4.00 4.20
C PHE A 62 4.09 -4.71 3.01
N LEU A 63 3.93 -4.04 1.88
CA LEU A 63 3.34 -4.65 0.68
C LEU A 63 4.14 -5.85 0.18
N LYS A 64 5.48 -5.83 0.29
CA LYS A 64 6.34 -6.98 -0.05
C LYS A 64 6.08 -8.21 0.84
N THR A 65 5.49 -8.04 2.02
CA THR A 65 5.12 -9.16 2.91
C THR A 65 3.77 -9.78 2.61
N ILE A 66 2.95 -9.14 1.78
CA ILE A 66 1.60 -9.58 1.49
C ILE A 66 1.56 -10.25 0.12
N ASP A 67 1.06 -11.48 0.09
CA ASP A 67 0.69 -12.16 -1.15
C ASP A 67 -0.78 -11.82 -1.50
N ILE A 68 -0.97 -10.73 -2.25
CA ILE A 68 -2.28 -10.28 -2.73
C ILE A 68 -2.32 -10.21 -4.25
N ASN A 69 -3.43 -10.68 -4.80
CA ASN A 69 -3.75 -10.52 -6.21
C ASN A 69 -4.54 -9.23 -6.43
N TRP A 70 -4.39 -8.67 -7.62
CA TRP A 70 -5.23 -7.56 -8.09
C TRP A 70 -6.73 -7.98 -8.07
N PRO A 71 -7.67 -7.06 -7.75
CA PRO A 71 -9.08 -7.39 -7.71
C PRO A 71 -9.60 -7.99 -9.03
N ALA A 72 -10.23 -9.16 -8.95
CA ALA A 72 -10.72 -9.88 -10.13
C ALA A 72 -11.78 -9.08 -10.93
N SER A 73 -12.54 -8.21 -10.27
CA SER A 73 -13.54 -7.34 -10.92
C SER A 73 -12.93 -6.32 -11.88
N ASP A 74 -11.64 -6.02 -11.73
CA ASP A 74 -10.91 -5.05 -12.55
C ASP A 74 -10.24 -5.68 -13.79
N GLN A 75 -10.31 -7.01 -13.94
CA GLN A 75 -9.70 -7.75 -15.06
C GLN A 75 -10.31 -7.42 -16.44
N LYS A 76 -11.43 -6.69 -16.48
CA LYS A 76 -11.99 -6.18 -17.73
C LYS A 76 -10.97 -5.30 -18.46
N ALA A 77 -10.20 -4.52 -17.70
CA ALA A 77 -9.22 -3.63 -18.26
C ALA A 77 -8.09 -4.40 -18.97
N ASP A 78 -7.55 -5.40 -18.28
CA ASP A 78 -6.52 -6.28 -18.79
C ASP A 78 -6.96 -7.07 -20.03
N THR A 79 -8.23 -7.50 -20.06
CA THR A 79 -8.77 -8.28 -21.18
C THR A 79 -8.90 -7.42 -22.44
N ALA A 80 -9.43 -6.20 -22.31
CA ALA A 80 -9.55 -5.27 -23.42
C ALA A 80 -8.17 -4.85 -23.95
N PHE A 81 -7.23 -4.56 -23.05
CA PHE A 81 -5.85 -4.26 -23.42
C PHE A 81 -5.18 -5.41 -24.17
N LYS A 82 -5.31 -6.66 -23.68
CA LYS A 82 -4.74 -7.83 -24.36
C LYS A 82 -5.33 -8.05 -25.75
N ALA A 83 -6.65 -7.92 -25.90
CA ALA A 83 -7.32 -8.07 -27.20
C ALA A 83 -6.83 -7.02 -28.22
N GLN A 84 -6.65 -5.76 -27.79
CA GLN A 84 -6.10 -4.70 -28.64
C GLN A 84 -4.62 -4.91 -28.96
N HIS A 85 -3.80 -5.30 -27.97
CA HIS A 85 -2.39 -5.59 -28.20
C HIS A 85 -2.20 -6.76 -29.18
N GLU A 86 -3.05 -7.79 -29.10
CA GLU A 86 -3.03 -8.91 -30.05
C GLU A 86 -3.50 -8.51 -31.46
N SER A 87 -4.52 -7.66 -31.59
CA SER A 87 -5.01 -7.21 -32.90
C SER A 87 -4.10 -6.20 -33.58
N SER A 88 -3.34 -5.41 -32.80
CA SER A 88 -2.41 -4.39 -33.29
C SER A 88 -0.94 -4.83 -33.24
N LYS A 89 -0.65 -6.11 -33.04
CA LYS A 89 0.71 -6.63 -32.79
C LYS A 89 1.74 -6.26 -33.86
N ASP A 90 1.31 -6.12 -35.12
CA ASP A 90 2.16 -5.73 -36.25
C ASP A 90 2.28 -4.20 -36.47
N ASN A 91 1.45 -3.40 -35.81
CA ASN A 91 1.38 -1.94 -35.94
C ASN A 91 1.38 -1.22 -34.57
N PHE A 92 1.90 -1.87 -33.54
CA PHE A 92 1.84 -1.38 -32.16
C PHE A 92 2.50 -0.01 -32.04
N LYS A 93 1.71 1.00 -31.64
CA LYS A 93 2.21 2.32 -31.28
C LYS A 93 2.27 2.40 -29.75
N PRO A 94 3.44 2.68 -29.15
CA PRO A 94 3.61 2.70 -27.69
C PRO A 94 2.75 3.75 -26.96
N ASP A 95 2.15 4.71 -27.67
CA ASP A 95 1.32 5.78 -27.11
C ASP A 95 -0.20 5.54 -27.30
N GLU A 96 -0.63 4.33 -27.68
CA GLU A 96 -2.04 4.01 -27.87
C GLU A 96 -2.68 3.55 -26.53
N PHE A 97 -3.54 4.39 -25.96
CA PHE A 97 -4.27 4.09 -24.71
C PHE A 97 -5.60 3.41 -25.01
N VAL A 98 -6.00 2.49 -24.12
CA VAL A 98 -7.29 1.78 -24.20
C VAL A 98 -8.20 2.37 -23.14
N GLU A 99 -9.19 3.16 -23.57
CA GLU A 99 -10.25 3.66 -22.69
C GLU A 99 -11.33 2.59 -22.52
N ILE A 100 -11.78 2.41 -21.29
CA ILE A 100 -12.68 1.31 -20.89
C ILE A 100 -13.71 1.94 -19.96
N GLU A 101 -14.95 2.03 -20.43
CA GLU A 101 -16.11 2.56 -19.67
C GLU A 101 -16.63 1.57 -18.60
#